data_AF-A0A6N7Q9W0-F1
#
_entry.id   AF-A0A6N7Q9W0-F1
#
_cell.length_a   1.000
_cell.length_b   1.000
_cell.length_c   1.000
_cell.angle_alpha   90.00
_cell.angle_beta   90.00
_cell.angle_gamma   90.00
#
_symmetry.space_group_name_H-M   'P 1'
#
loop_
_entity.id
_entity.type
_entity.pdbx_description
1 polymer ?
#
loop_
_entity_poly.entity_id
_entity_poly.type
_entity_poly.pdbx_seq_one_letter_code
_entity_poly.pdbx_strand_id
1 'polypeptide(L)'
;MDDSEEHPSREEFLDLLWSEIINSPMQEVWIDTEINTSQKQPNGPFGDVGPALERLLSLGASGRDLSLIYRMASYEAVFDTLYKMADPGIKPDDAAMLFEDLLGSDPSGLDAGPGSAPEKNS
;
A
#
# COMPACT_ATOMS: atom_id res chain seq x y z
N MET A 1 22.77 11.42 25.71
CA MET A 1 22.53 11.71 24.29
C MET A 1 21.05 11.96 24.19
N ASP A 2 20.72 13.19 23.82
CA ASP A 2 19.36 13.71 23.69
C ASP A 2 18.94 13.43 22.24
N ASP A 3 18.34 12.27 22.01
CA ASP A 3 17.71 11.92 20.72
C ASP A 3 16.23 12.32 20.80
N SER A 4 15.97 13.60 21.03
CA SER A 4 14.69 14.19 20.67
C SER A 4 14.65 14.36 19.16
N GLU A 5 14.45 13.25 18.44
CA GLU A 5 13.86 13.34 17.11
C GLU A 5 12.49 13.99 17.31
N GLU A 6 12.40 15.27 16.97
CA GLU A 6 11.17 16.03 17.03
C GLU A 6 10.18 15.35 16.07
N HIS A 7 9.23 14.59 16.63
CA HIS A 7 8.15 14.02 15.84
C HIS A 7 7.42 15.13 15.09
N PRO A 8 6.98 14.91 13.84
CA PRO A 8 6.24 15.91 13.09
C PRO A 8 5.00 16.33 13.89
N SER A 9 4.63 17.60 13.77
CA SER A 9 3.34 18.06 14.25
C SER A 9 2.20 17.30 13.56
N ARG A 10 1.00 17.37 14.13
CA ARG A 10 -0.19 16.74 13.53
C ARG A 10 -0.43 17.20 12.08
N GLU A 11 -0.21 18.47 11.80
CA GLU A 11 -0.42 19.05 10.47
C GLU A 11 0.65 18.54 9.48
N GLU A 12 1.92 18.55 9.88
CA GLU A 12 3.01 18.00 9.07
C GLU A 12 2.83 16.50 8.79
N PHE A 13 2.38 15.73 9.78
CA PHE A 13 2.11 14.31 9.57
C PHE A 13 0.96 14.08 8.58
N LEU A 14 -0.11 14.88 8.66
CA LEU A 14 -1.21 14.80 7.69
C LEU A 14 -0.74 15.17 6.28
N ASP A 15 0.12 16.18 6.14
CA ASP A 15 0.69 16.58 4.86
C ASP A 15 1.58 15.47 4.26
N LEU A 16 2.36 14.77 5.09
CA LEU A 16 3.14 13.61 4.67
C LEU A 16 2.22 12.49 4.14
N LEU A 17 1.16 12.13 4.89
CA LEU A 17 0.20 11.10 4.45
C LEU A 17 -0.45 11.46 3.10
N TRP A 18 -0.85 12.73 2.94
CA TRP A 18 -1.47 13.19 1.69
C TRP A 18 -0.50 13.22 0.53
N SER A 19 0.72 13.71 0.73
CA SER A 19 1.68 13.92 -0.36
C SER A 19 2.40 12.63 -0.75
N GLU A 20 2.84 11.83 0.21
CA GLU A 20 3.71 10.67 -0.03
C GLU A 20 2.94 9.37 -0.26
N ILE A 21 1.73 9.24 0.29
CA ILE A 21 0.95 8.00 0.21
C ILE A 21 -0.29 8.18 -0.67
N ILE A 22 -1.15 9.14 -0.33
CA ILE A 22 -2.47 9.25 -0.97
C ILE A 22 -2.38 9.82 -2.38
N ASN A 23 -1.64 10.91 -2.58
CA ASN A 23 -1.52 11.56 -3.89
C ASN A 23 -0.37 11.00 -4.74
N SER A 24 0.55 10.23 -4.14
CA SER A 24 1.71 9.66 -4.84
C SER A 24 1.34 8.85 -6.10
N PRO A 25 0.28 8.01 -6.11
CA PRO A 25 -0.15 7.30 -7.33
C PRO A 25 -0.46 8.22 -8.52
N MET A 26 -0.81 9.48 -8.28
CA MET A 26 -1.16 10.42 -9.35
C MET A 26 0.02 10.86 -10.22
N GLN A 27 1.26 10.51 -9.84
CA GLN A 27 2.43 10.65 -10.70
C GLN A 27 2.52 9.56 -11.77
N GLU A 28 1.68 8.52 -11.69
CA GLU A 28 1.55 7.39 -12.64
C GLU A 28 2.81 6.50 -12.77
N VAL A 29 3.95 6.91 -12.22
CA VAL A 29 5.23 6.18 -12.23
C VAL A 29 5.18 4.81 -11.55
N TRP A 30 4.21 4.59 -10.67
CA TRP A 30 4.01 3.32 -9.99
C TRP A 30 3.63 2.21 -10.97
N ILE A 31 2.93 2.52 -12.07
CA ILE A 31 2.46 1.51 -13.04
C ILE A 31 3.66 0.80 -13.68
N ASP A 32 4.57 1.59 -14.26
CA ASP A 32 5.78 1.05 -14.87
C ASP A 32 6.68 0.38 -13.81
N THR A 33 6.69 0.92 -12.59
CA THR A 33 7.46 0.33 -11.47
C THR A 33 6.96 -1.07 -11.14
N GLU A 34 5.65 -1.26 -10.95
CA GLU A 34 5.05 -2.56 -10.62
C GLU A 34 5.21 -3.58 -11.76
N ILE A 35 5.03 -3.15 -13.01
CA ILE A 35 5.28 -4.00 -14.18
C ILE A 35 6.74 -4.48 -14.18
N ASN A 36 7.71 -3.57 -14.04
CA ASN A 36 9.13 -3.92 -14.03
C ASN A 36 9.52 -4.80 -12.83
N THR A 37 8.95 -4.54 -11.65
CA THR A 37 9.21 -5.33 -10.43
C THR A 37 8.68 -6.75 -10.59
N SER A 38 7.45 -6.92 -11.07
CA SER A 38 6.87 -8.25 -11.30
C SER A 38 7.65 -9.10 -12.31
N GLN A 39 8.26 -8.47 -13.33
CA GLN A 39 9.10 -9.19 -14.29
C GLN A 39 10.40 -9.70 -13.65
N LYS A 40 10.96 -8.95 -12.70
CA LYS A 40 12.18 -9.34 -11.97
C LYS A 40 11.90 -10.35 -10.87
N GLN A 41 10.75 -10.23 -10.21
CA GLN A 41 10.34 -11.02 -9.05
C GLN A 41 8.90 -11.49 -9.22
N PRO A 42 8.62 -12.40 -10.17
CA PRO A 42 7.25 -12.80 -10.48
C PRO A 42 6.54 -13.54 -9.35
N ASN A 43 7.31 -14.12 -8.41
CA ASN A 43 6.80 -14.80 -7.22
C ASN A 43 6.99 -13.99 -5.94
N GLY A 44 7.41 -12.71 -6.04
CA GLY A 44 7.53 -11.82 -4.89
C GLY A 44 6.18 -11.29 -4.41
N PRO A 45 6.14 -10.54 -3.29
CA PRO A 45 4.94 -9.87 -2.82
C PRO A 45 4.28 -9.06 -3.94
N PHE A 46 2.98 -9.25 -4.12
CA PHE A 46 2.15 -8.63 -5.16
C PHE A 46 2.65 -8.84 -6.61
N GLY A 47 3.42 -9.90 -6.87
CA GLY A 47 3.99 -10.20 -8.19
C GLY A 47 2.97 -10.41 -9.32
N ASP A 48 1.69 -10.60 -9.00
CA ASP A 48 0.59 -10.72 -9.94
C ASP A 48 0.00 -9.36 -10.40
N VAL A 49 0.33 -8.26 -9.72
CA VAL A 49 -0.14 -6.90 -10.07
C VAL A 49 0.40 -6.45 -11.43
N GLY A 50 1.69 -6.63 -11.71
CA GLY A 50 2.28 -6.21 -12.99
C GLY A 50 1.61 -6.84 -14.21
N PRO A 51 1.46 -8.18 -14.29
CA PRO A 51 0.69 -8.82 -15.35
C PRO A 51 -0.76 -8.35 -15.44
N ALA A 52 -1.41 -8.00 -14.31
CA ALA A 52 -2.76 -7.45 -14.31
C ALA A 52 -2.80 -6.03 -14.93
N LEU A 53 -1.83 -5.18 -14.60
CA LEU A 53 -1.69 -3.85 -15.18
C LEU A 53 -1.46 -3.92 -16.69
N GLU A 54 -0.55 -4.78 -17.16
CA GLU A 54 -0.30 -4.99 -18.60
C GLU A 54 -1.59 -5.36 -19.35
N ARG A 55 -2.41 -6.26 -18.78
CA ARG A 55 -3.71 -6.63 -19.36
C ARG A 55 -4.67 -5.44 -19.41
N LEU A 56 -4.82 -4.69 -18.32
CA LEU A 56 -5.73 -3.54 -18.25
C LEU A 56 -5.34 -2.45 -19.24
N LEU A 57 -4.05 -2.12 -19.33
CA LEU A 57 -3.51 -1.16 -20.29
C LEU A 57 -3.75 -1.63 -21.74
N SER A 58 -3.54 -2.93 -22.03
CA SER A 58 -3.79 -3.50 -23.36
C SER A 58 -5.27 -3.43 -23.79
N LEU A 59 -6.19 -3.37 -22.82
CA LEU A 59 -7.63 -3.19 -23.04
C LEU A 59 -8.04 -1.71 -23.14
N GLY A 60 -7.10 -0.78 -23.01
CA GLY A 60 -7.32 0.66 -23.17
C GLY A 60 -7.64 1.41 -21.88
N ALA A 61 -7.43 0.80 -20.69
CA ALA A 61 -7.46 1.57 -19.45
C ALA A 61 -6.36 2.63 -19.47
N SER A 62 -6.67 3.85 -18.99
CA SER A 62 -5.66 4.90 -18.89
C SER A 62 -4.90 4.81 -17.57
N GLY A 63 -3.60 5.16 -17.58
CA GLY A 63 -2.81 5.24 -16.34
C GLY A 63 -3.41 6.21 -15.32
N ARG A 64 -4.06 7.27 -15.82
CA ARG A 64 -4.79 8.23 -15.00
C ARG A 64 -5.97 7.61 -14.24
N ASP A 65 -6.80 6.82 -14.92
CA ASP A 65 -7.97 6.17 -14.29
C ASP A 65 -7.52 5.14 -13.25
N LEU A 66 -6.49 4.34 -13.58
CA LEU A 66 -5.90 3.39 -12.63
C LEU A 66 -5.34 4.11 -11.39
N SER A 67 -4.70 5.26 -11.59
CA SER A 67 -4.14 6.07 -10.50
C SER A 67 -5.22 6.75 -9.65
N LEU A 68 -6.38 7.10 -10.21
CA LEU A 68 -7.52 7.59 -9.43
C LEU A 68 -8.07 6.50 -8.51
N ILE A 69 -8.19 5.26 -9.00
CA ILE A 69 -8.63 4.11 -8.20
C ILE A 69 -7.61 3.84 -7.09
N TYR A 70 -6.32 3.81 -7.44
CA TYR A 70 -5.26 3.58 -6.45
C TYR A 70 -5.25 4.69 -5.39
N ARG A 71 -5.29 5.97 -5.79
CA ARG A 71 -5.39 7.09 -4.84
C ARG A 71 -6.56 6.95 -3.86
N MET A 72 -7.72 6.51 -4.33
CA MET A 72 -8.88 6.27 -3.48
C MET A 72 -8.60 5.12 -2.49
N ALA A 73 -8.08 4.00 -2.97
CA ALA A 73 -7.70 2.87 -2.11
C ALA A 73 -6.61 3.24 -1.10
N SER A 74 -5.62 4.06 -1.47
CA SER A 74 -4.60 4.57 -0.56
C SER A 74 -5.20 5.45 0.54
N TYR A 75 -6.17 6.30 0.20
CA TYR A 75 -6.90 7.09 1.20
C TYR A 75 -7.66 6.18 2.17
N GLU A 76 -8.41 5.20 1.67
CA GLU A 76 -9.16 4.26 2.51
C GLU A 76 -8.22 3.47 3.43
N ALA A 77 -7.13 2.93 2.89
CA ALA A 77 -6.13 2.19 3.67
C ALA A 77 -5.50 3.04 4.77
N VAL A 78 -5.11 4.30 4.48
CA VAL A 78 -4.56 5.23 5.48
C VAL A 78 -5.62 5.54 6.53
N PHE A 79 -6.84 5.90 6.11
CA PHE A 79 -7.91 6.25 7.02
C PHE A 79 -8.29 5.09 7.95
N ASP A 80 -8.54 3.91 7.39
CA ASP A 80 -8.95 2.73 8.14
C ASP A 80 -7.84 2.28 9.09
N THR A 81 -6.57 2.35 8.70
CA THR A 81 -5.45 2.03 9.59
C THR A 81 -5.40 3.00 10.77
N LEU A 82 -5.45 4.31 10.54
CA LEU A 82 -5.48 5.32 11.60
C LEU A 82 -6.71 5.14 12.52
N TYR A 83 -7.86 4.80 11.93
CA TYR A 83 -9.06 4.52 12.70
C TYR A 83 -8.90 3.27 13.56
N LYS A 84 -8.37 2.16 13.03
CA LYS A 84 -8.13 0.92 13.79
C LYS A 84 -7.10 1.08 14.90
N MET A 85 -6.10 1.93 14.70
CA MET A 85 -5.15 2.32 15.76
C MET A 85 -5.81 3.11 16.90
N ALA A 86 -6.95 3.75 16.65
CA ALA A 86 -7.75 4.42 17.67
C ALA A 86 -8.85 3.52 18.27
N ASP A 87 -9.50 2.69 17.46
CA ASP A 87 -10.61 1.81 17.85
C ASP A 87 -10.66 0.54 16.95
N PRO A 88 -10.39 -0.68 17.48
CA PRO A 88 -10.32 -1.04 18.90
C PRO A 88 -9.07 -0.52 19.63
N GLY A 89 -8.10 0.01 18.87
CA GLY A 89 -6.86 0.57 19.39
C GLY A 89 -5.74 -0.45 19.53
N ILE A 90 -4.51 0.07 19.60
CA ILE A 90 -3.29 -0.68 19.92
C ILE A 90 -2.44 0.14 20.89
N LYS A 91 -1.57 -0.49 21.67
CA LYS A 91 -0.63 0.26 22.52
C LYS A 91 0.34 1.05 21.63
N PRO A 92 0.69 2.30 21.98
CA PRO A 92 1.60 3.12 21.18
C PRO A 92 2.93 2.45 20.86
N ASP A 93 3.57 1.80 21.84
CA ASP A 93 4.86 1.12 21.66
C ASP A 93 4.77 -0.06 20.69
N ASP A 94 3.64 -0.79 20.70
CA ASP A 94 3.38 -1.91 19.78
C ASP A 94 3.07 -1.40 18.36
N ALA A 95 2.51 -0.19 18.23
CA ALA A 95 2.19 0.41 16.94
C ALA A 95 3.44 0.81 16.13
N ALA A 96 4.54 1.16 16.81
CA ALA A 96 5.76 1.63 16.16
C ALA A 96 6.43 0.59 15.26
N MET A 97 6.28 -0.71 15.58
CA MET A 97 6.93 -1.81 14.85
C MET A 97 5.96 -2.59 13.95
N LEU A 98 4.67 -2.24 13.93
CA LEU A 98 3.62 -3.02 13.25
C LEU A 98 3.90 -3.21 11.75
N PHE A 99 4.60 -2.27 11.12
CA PHE A 99 4.93 -2.35 9.70
C PHE A 99 5.89 -3.50 9.36
N GLU A 100 6.74 -3.93 10.31
CA GLU A 100 7.65 -5.07 10.12
C GLU A 100 6.88 -6.40 10.09
N ASP A 101 5.85 -6.52 10.93
CA ASP A 101 5.05 -7.74 11.07
C ASP A 101 3.98 -7.88 9.97
N LEU A 102 3.55 -6.77 9.36
CA LEU A 102 2.38 -6.73 8.48
C LEU A 102 2.47 -7.74 7.33
N LEU A 103 3.58 -7.77 6.60
CA LEU A 103 3.73 -8.67 5.45
C LEU A 103 3.72 -10.14 5.87
N GLY A 104 4.47 -10.48 6.93
CA GLY A 104 4.53 -11.85 7.45
C GLY A 104 3.24 -12.31 8.15
N SER A 105 2.32 -11.38 8.42
CA SER A 105 1.00 -11.67 8.97
C SER A 105 -0.06 -12.00 7.92
N ASP A 106 0.32 -12.06 6.63
CA ASP A 106 -0.58 -12.47 5.54
C ASP A 106 -1.25 -13.81 5.88
N PRO A 107 -2.60 -13.86 6.00
CA PRO A 107 -3.30 -15.09 6.38
C PRO A 107 -3.18 -16.22 5.36
N SER A 108 -2.77 -15.92 4.13
CA SER A 108 -2.51 -16.95 3.12
C SER A 108 -1.19 -17.71 3.39
N GLY A 109 -0.27 -17.12 4.15
CA GLY A 109 1.08 -17.64 4.38
C GLY A 109 2.01 -17.53 3.16
N LEU A 110 1.64 -16.71 2.17
CA LEU A 110 2.41 -16.49 0.93
C LEU A 110 3.11 -15.13 0.90
N ASP A 111 3.12 -14.38 2.01
CA ASP A 111 3.73 -13.06 2.13
C ASP A 111 3.28 -12.11 1.01
N ALA A 112 1.96 -12.06 0.78
CA ALA A 112 1.30 -11.34 -0.30
C ALA A 112 1.74 -11.76 -1.71
N GLY A 113 2.39 -12.90 -1.89
CA GLY A 113 2.78 -13.43 -3.19
C GLY A 113 1.59 -13.79 -4.09
N PRO A 114 1.82 -14.16 -5.37
CA PRO A 114 0.75 -14.51 -6.30
C PRO A 114 -0.17 -15.60 -5.74
N GLY A 115 -1.49 -15.35 -5.80
CA GLY A 115 -2.50 -16.27 -5.25
C GLY A 115 -2.78 -16.12 -3.75
N SER A 116 -2.14 -15.16 -3.06
CA SER A 116 -2.49 -14.77 -1.68
C SER A 116 -3.87 -14.13 -1.56
N ALA A 117 -4.33 -13.45 -2.63
CA ALA A 117 -5.63 -12.80 -2.64
C ALA A 117 -6.76 -13.83 -2.49
N PRO A 118 -7.73 -13.60 -1.57
CA PRO A 118 -8.82 -14.54 -1.36
C PRO A 118 -9.74 -14.61 -2.59
N GLU A 119 -10.20 -15.82 -2.92
CA GLU A 119 -11.21 -15.99 -3.95
C GLU A 119 -12.55 -15.40 -3.51
N LYS A 120 -13.32 -14.88 -4.47
CA LYS A 120 -14.69 -14.46 -4.20
C LYS A 120 -15.50 -15.70 -3.80
N ASN A 121 -15.97 -15.73 -2.55
CA ASN A 121 -16.94 -16.74 -2.10
C ASN A 121 -18.11 -16.79 -3.11
N SER A 122 -18.30 -17.95 -3.74
CA SER A 122 -19.34 -18.20 -4.74
C SER A 122 -20.72 -18.25 -4.12
#